data_AF-A0A836TNF9-F1
#
_entry.id   AF-A0A836TNF9-F1
#
_cell.length_a   1.000
_cell.length_b   1.000
_cell.length_c   1.000
_cell.angle_alpha   90.00
_cell.angle_beta   90.00
_cell.angle_gamma   90.00
#
_symmetry.space_group_name_H-M   'P 1'
#
loop_
_entity.id
_entity.type
_entity.pdbx_description
1 polymer ?
#
loop_
_entity_poly.entity_id
_entity_poly.type
_entity_poly.pdbx_seq_one_letter_code
_entity_poly.pdbx_strand_id
1 'polypeptide(L)'
;MEIFYLSEKIRFLPVIHGSANFTHITRDRLLSSSTDCVAVSLPPEFQTTVEDGINRLPLITLCSQKESSGSFNYVPIDPCQPVIMGLRIASQEGISRRFIDYSCNNYEPRRINFPDSYALRYMSYEKFCATLLLTIKRPETNTLHDKRARWMAYQLHQLEMDFKNITIICSVLDWPWIKEAYDERKPYEQTITSLDRPKIYEVQKETLFFALAEFPYITYLNETYRQQVKSDKEVVVDGVKEILIKARNIFTKKYKIRFHNLTSQTFQLYLQYVRNLTLMESRLTPDLYTLITTAKQFSGDPFAIAVLEAAREYPFQELESSNLESLVLGIDKAIDSENNSIDMKNRLSEIQTEWRGINLKPEPELKKKTQWKHNWNPYGQCSWPPEDDQIESFNTHVREQAKLLLSNDLARSEKFTSSIKDGVDMRETLRHWHKGDIYVKEIPASRGRIEIVVFIFDIEPNPENYSWRQTWYAEHNEESTLCFFATNYMNDMVGPGVGRATYGGCMMIFPPRPIPDIWKDPRINIGKTLEEKLLEAAFFHSQEKHITLVTPCLPKSNWRKISRKYHKSIIHIPLKRFSNQTIEKIRRFHVLNGKEIRSFANHFILGL
;
A
#
# COMPACT_ATOMS: atom_id res chain seq x y z
N MET A 1 -42.62 23.70 1.68
CA MET A 1 -42.15 22.33 1.34
C MET A 1 -40.69 22.25 1.69
N GLU A 2 -40.28 21.22 2.40
CA GLU A 2 -38.87 20.85 2.52
C GLU A 2 -38.27 20.57 1.13
N ILE A 3 -36.95 20.66 1.01
CA ILE A 3 -36.23 20.40 -0.24
C ILE A 3 -36.44 18.92 -0.64
N PHE A 4 -36.50 18.63 -1.95
CA PHE A 4 -36.70 17.29 -2.55
C PHE A 4 -38.10 16.67 -2.50
N TYR A 5 -39.13 17.37 -2.04
CA TYR A 5 -40.50 16.87 -2.16
C TYR A 5 -41.05 17.06 -3.58
N LEU A 6 -41.61 15.99 -4.14
CA LEU A 6 -42.34 16.02 -5.41
C LEU A 6 -43.83 16.26 -5.18
N SER A 7 -44.37 15.67 -4.10
CA SER A 7 -45.74 15.85 -3.63
C SER A 7 -45.78 15.78 -2.09
N GLU A 8 -46.97 15.83 -1.48
CA GLU A 8 -47.11 15.57 -0.05
C GLU A 8 -46.72 14.13 0.34
N LYS A 9 -46.76 13.21 -0.62
CA LYS A 9 -46.49 11.77 -0.40
C LYS A 9 -45.13 11.31 -0.92
N ILE A 10 -44.55 12.01 -1.90
CA ILE A 10 -43.33 11.58 -2.58
C ILE A 10 -42.16 12.50 -2.23
N ARG A 11 -41.07 11.89 -1.76
CA ARG A 11 -39.78 12.53 -1.51
C ARG A 11 -38.70 11.93 -2.39
N PHE A 12 -37.92 12.78 -3.06
CA PHE A 12 -36.71 12.37 -3.75
C PHE A 12 -35.55 12.15 -2.79
N LEU A 13 -34.72 11.19 -3.15
CA LEU A 13 -33.37 11.00 -2.63
C LEU A 13 -32.41 10.90 -3.82
N PRO A 14 -32.04 12.03 -4.45
CA PRO A 14 -31.11 12.02 -5.58
C PRO A 14 -29.71 11.56 -5.15
N VAL A 15 -29.11 10.65 -5.91
CA VAL A 15 -27.79 10.08 -5.59
C VAL A 15 -26.84 10.18 -6.78
N ILE A 16 -25.54 10.20 -6.49
CA ILE A 16 -24.53 9.79 -7.47
C ILE A 16 -24.34 8.29 -7.30
N HIS A 17 -24.59 7.53 -8.37
CA HIS A 17 -24.35 6.08 -8.34
C HIS A 17 -22.87 5.77 -8.15
N GLY A 18 -22.57 4.72 -7.39
CA GLY A 18 -21.21 4.32 -7.08
C GLY A 18 -20.48 5.28 -6.15
N SER A 19 -21.13 5.71 -5.06
CA SER A 19 -20.51 6.56 -4.04
C SER A 19 -20.87 6.06 -2.64
N ALA A 20 -19.85 5.71 -1.84
CA ALA A 20 -20.06 5.34 -0.44
C ALA A 20 -20.65 6.49 0.38
N ASN A 21 -20.27 7.75 0.11
CA ASN A 21 -20.82 8.91 0.83
C ASN A 21 -22.34 9.03 0.62
N PHE A 22 -22.83 8.87 -0.61
CA PHE A 22 -24.28 8.83 -0.87
C PHE A 22 -24.94 7.59 -0.28
N THR A 23 -24.23 6.48 -0.16
CA THR A 23 -24.74 5.26 0.48
C THR A 23 -25.04 5.48 1.95
N HIS A 24 -24.15 6.15 2.68
CA HIS A 24 -24.39 6.51 4.08
C HIS A 24 -25.58 7.48 4.21
N ILE A 25 -25.67 8.50 3.34
CA ILE A 25 -26.81 9.43 3.34
C ILE A 25 -28.12 8.69 3.08
N THR A 26 -28.14 7.76 2.10
CA THR A 26 -29.34 6.97 1.81
C THR A 26 -29.79 6.17 3.02
N ARG A 27 -28.84 5.51 3.70
CA ARG A 27 -29.15 4.76 4.91
C ARG A 27 -29.72 5.67 5.99
N ASP A 28 -29.03 6.76 6.31
CA ASP A 28 -29.40 7.66 7.39
C ASP A 28 -30.77 8.30 7.11
N ARG A 29 -31.05 8.69 5.86
CA ARG A 29 -32.33 9.30 5.43
C ARG A 29 -33.50 8.33 5.44
N LEU A 30 -33.27 7.06 5.10
CA LEU A 30 -34.33 6.04 5.16
C LEU A 30 -34.66 5.70 6.61
N LEU A 31 -33.66 5.40 7.44
CA LEU A 31 -33.85 5.03 8.85
C LEU A 31 -34.42 6.15 9.71
N SER A 32 -34.20 7.42 9.34
CA SER A 32 -34.77 8.59 10.03
C SER A 32 -36.15 9.02 9.52
N SER A 33 -36.74 8.30 8.55
CA SER A 33 -38.00 8.69 7.91
C SER A 33 -39.10 7.63 8.05
N SER A 34 -40.35 8.05 8.00
CA SER A 34 -41.53 7.17 8.04
C SER A 34 -41.88 6.59 6.66
N THR A 35 -40.87 6.20 5.86
CA THR A 35 -41.06 5.70 4.48
C THR A 35 -41.82 4.36 4.50
N ASP A 36 -42.92 4.25 3.75
CA ASP A 36 -43.69 3.01 3.59
C ASP A 36 -43.46 2.32 2.23
N CYS A 37 -42.88 3.05 1.25
CA CYS A 37 -42.44 2.50 -0.03
C CYS A 37 -41.12 3.14 -0.48
N VAL A 38 -40.14 2.30 -0.82
CA VAL A 38 -38.91 2.70 -1.52
C VAL A 38 -39.05 2.38 -2.99
N ALA A 39 -39.02 3.41 -3.83
CA ALA A 39 -38.97 3.28 -5.27
C ALA A 39 -37.52 3.47 -5.77
N VAL A 40 -37.09 2.67 -6.74
CA VAL A 40 -35.73 2.74 -7.30
C VAL A 40 -35.74 2.83 -8.82
N SER A 41 -34.74 3.53 -9.36
CA SER A 41 -34.47 3.64 -10.80
C SER A 41 -33.83 2.37 -11.38
N LEU A 42 -34.46 1.22 -11.15
CA LEU A 42 -34.16 -0.05 -11.79
C LEU A 42 -35.43 -0.64 -12.43
N PRO A 43 -35.33 -1.35 -13.58
CA PRO A 43 -36.50 -1.92 -14.23
C PRO A 43 -37.12 -3.09 -13.43
N PRO A 44 -38.45 -3.33 -13.54
CA PRO A 44 -39.14 -4.40 -12.82
C PRO A 44 -38.52 -5.79 -12.99
N GLU A 45 -37.99 -6.09 -14.18
CA GLU A 45 -37.36 -7.38 -14.48
C GLU A 45 -36.14 -7.71 -13.59
N PHE A 46 -35.48 -6.70 -13.01
CA PHE A 46 -34.35 -6.88 -12.09
C PHE A 46 -34.76 -7.18 -10.66
N GLN A 47 -36.04 -7.02 -10.29
CA GLN A 47 -36.47 -7.08 -8.89
C GLN A 47 -36.05 -8.39 -8.20
N THR A 48 -36.44 -9.53 -8.75
CA THR A 48 -36.17 -10.84 -8.13
C THR A 48 -34.67 -11.10 -7.97
N THR A 49 -33.88 -10.85 -9.02
CA THR A 49 -32.44 -11.14 -8.98
C THR A 49 -31.67 -10.18 -8.09
N VAL A 50 -32.04 -8.90 -8.05
CA VAL A 50 -31.41 -7.91 -7.17
C VAL A 50 -31.73 -8.21 -5.71
N GLU A 51 -32.99 -8.54 -5.39
CA GLU A 51 -33.36 -8.96 -4.02
C GLU A 51 -32.62 -10.24 -3.60
N ASP A 52 -32.51 -11.22 -4.50
CA ASP A 52 -31.71 -12.43 -4.28
C ASP A 52 -30.23 -12.12 -4.03
N GLY A 53 -29.66 -11.19 -4.80
CA GLY A 53 -28.28 -10.74 -4.60
C GLY A 53 -28.08 -10.03 -3.27
N ILE A 54 -29.02 -9.16 -2.88
CA ILE A 54 -28.98 -8.45 -1.59
C ILE A 54 -28.99 -9.45 -0.42
N ASN A 55 -29.76 -10.53 -0.53
CA ASN A 55 -29.81 -11.60 0.48
C ASN A 55 -28.48 -12.36 0.62
N ARG A 56 -27.59 -12.28 -0.37
CA ARG A 56 -26.25 -12.91 -0.36
C ARG A 56 -25.15 -11.99 0.17
N LEU A 57 -25.43 -10.70 0.39
CA LEU A 57 -24.44 -9.79 0.95
C LEU A 57 -23.93 -10.30 2.32
N PRO A 58 -22.60 -10.27 2.57
CA PRO A 58 -21.60 -9.43 1.90
C PRO A 58 -20.94 -10.05 0.64
N LEU A 59 -21.37 -11.21 0.14
CA LEU A 59 -20.85 -11.75 -1.12
C LEU A 59 -21.23 -10.84 -2.30
N ILE A 60 -20.25 -10.45 -3.12
CA ILE A 60 -20.49 -9.57 -4.27
C ILE A 60 -21.04 -10.40 -5.42
N THR A 61 -22.20 -10.01 -5.93
CA THR A 61 -22.87 -10.64 -7.06
C THR A 61 -23.25 -9.61 -8.12
N LEU A 62 -23.53 -10.08 -9.33
CA LEU A 62 -24.01 -9.26 -10.45
C LEU A 62 -25.34 -9.82 -10.95
N CYS A 63 -26.32 -8.95 -11.16
CA CYS A 63 -27.54 -9.30 -11.88
C CYS A 63 -27.39 -8.82 -13.32
N SER A 64 -27.33 -9.74 -14.28
CA SER A 64 -27.02 -9.47 -15.69
C SER A 64 -28.16 -9.90 -16.61
N GLN A 65 -28.45 -9.11 -17.63
CA GLN A 65 -29.47 -9.35 -18.64
C GLN A 65 -28.90 -9.16 -20.05
N LYS A 66 -29.21 -10.10 -20.93
CA LYS A 66 -28.82 -10.03 -22.35
C LYS A 66 -29.69 -9.02 -23.08
N GLU A 67 -29.05 -8.11 -23.82
CA GLU A 67 -29.67 -7.09 -24.66
C GLU A 67 -29.96 -7.62 -26.07
N SER A 68 -30.81 -6.92 -26.82
CA SER A 68 -31.11 -7.27 -28.21
C SER A 68 -29.88 -7.15 -29.14
N SER A 69 -28.93 -6.28 -28.82
CA SER A 69 -27.65 -6.15 -29.51
C SER A 69 -26.68 -7.32 -29.28
N GLY A 70 -26.99 -8.23 -28.34
CA GLY A 70 -26.11 -9.33 -27.96
C GLY A 70 -25.13 -8.99 -26.82
N SER A 71 -24.96 -7.71 -26.48
CA SER A 71 -24.28 -7.26 -25.26
C SER A 71 -25.13 -7.55 -24.02
N PHE A 72 -24.56 -7.36 -22.84
CA PHE A 72 -25.26 -7.51 -21.56
C PHE A 72 -25.28 -6.19 -20.80
N ASN A 73 -26.35 -5.95 -20.07
CA ASN A 73 -26.40 -4.90 -19.05
C ASN A 73 -26.54 -5.52 -17.67
N TYR A 74 -25.98 -4.88 -16.65
CA TYR A 74 -25.95 -5.44 -15.31
C TYR A 74 -26.11 -4.43 -14.18
N VAL A 75 -26.54 -4.95 -13.04
CA VAL A 75 -26.64 -4.25 -11.76
C VAL A 75 -25.64 -4.92 -10.80
N PRO A 76 -24.57 -4.22 -10.37
CA PRO A 76 -23.68 -4.73 -9.35
C PRO A 76 -24.35 -4.67 -7.98
N ILE A 77 -24.30 -5.78 -7.24
CA ILE A 77 -24.74 -5.84 -5.84
C ILE A 77 -23.58 -5.42 -4.95
N ASP A 78 -23.26 -4.13 -5.01
CA ASP A 78 -22.21 -3.48 -4.23
C ASP A 78 -22.80 -2.89 -2.93
N PRO A 79 -22.28 -3.27 -1.74
CA PRO A 79 -22.66 -2.64 -0.47
C PRO A 79 -22.52 -1.12 -0.44
N CYS A 80 -21.58 -0.55 -1.21
CA CYS A 80 -21.30 0.88 -1.29
C CYS A 80 -22.11 1.59 -2.39
N GLN A 81 -23.11 0.92 -2.98
CA GLN A 81 -24.03 1.51 -3.95
C GLN A 81 -25.32 2.01 -3.29
N PRO A 82 -25.69 3.30 -3.44
CA PRO A 82 -26.84 3.86 -2.73
C PRO A 82 -28.17 3.14 -2.99
N VAL A 83 -28.43 2.72 -4.24
CA VAL A 83 -29.65 1.98 -4.61
C VAL A 83 -29.71 0.62 -3.90
N ILE A 84 -28.60 -0.12 -3.89
CA ILE A 84 -28.50 -1.44 -3.25
C ILE A 84 -28.66 -1.31 -1.74
N MET A 85 -28.04 -0.30 -1.12
CA MET A 85 -28.21 -0.02 0.30
C MET A 85 -29.66 0.35 0.64
N GLY A 86 -30.31 1.18 -0.18
CA GLY A 86 -31.70 1.56 0.03
C GLY A 86 -32.65 0.36 -0.03
N LEU A 87 -32.47 -0.52 -1.02
CA LEU A 87 -33.22 -1.78 -1.13
C LEU A 87 -32.93 -2.74 0.02
N ARG A 88 -31.67 -2.83 0.47
CA ARG A 88 -31.27 -3.67 1.61
C ARG A 88 -31.96 -3.25 2.90
N ILE A 89 -31.99 -1.94 3.19
CA ILE A 89 -32.68 -1.39 4.36
C ILE A 89 -34.19 -1.60 4.24
N ALA A 90 -34.76 -1.33 3.06
CA ALA A 90 -36.18 -1.58 2.84
C ALA A 90 -36.56 -3.05 3.05
N SER A 91 -35.68 -3.99 2.68
CA SER A 91 -35.85 -5.41 2.95
C SER A 91 -35.82 -5.73 4.44
N GLN A 92 -34.84 -5.18 5.16
CA GLN A 92 -34.64 -5.40 6.60
C GLN A 92 -35.76 -4.81 7.47
N GLU A 93 -36.28 -3.63 7.09
CA GLU A 93 -37.35 -2.91 7.80
C GLU A 93 -38.76 -3.32 7.34
N GLY A 94 -38.88 -4.25 6.38
CA GLY A 94 -40.17 -4.69 5.85
C GLY A 94 -40.91 -3.62 5.01
N ILE A 95 -40.20 -2.62 4.51
CA ILE A 95 -40.73 -1.54 3.65
C ILE A 95 -40.97 -2.07 2.24
N SER A 96 -42.06 -1.64 1.59
CA SER A 96 -42.38 -2.04 0.21
C SER A 96 -41.30 -1.54 -0.76
N ARG A 97 -40.89 -2.38 -1.72
CA ARG A 97 -39.83 -2.06 -2.70
C ARG A 97 -40.42 -2.08 -4.10
N ARG A 98 -40.22 -1.00 -4.86
CA ARG A 98 -40.79 -0.83 -6.20
C ARG A 98 -39.71 -0.46 -7.21
N PHE A 99 -39.60 -1.25 -8.27
CA PHE A 99 -38.68 -1.05 -9.38
C PHE A 99 -39.46 -0.34 -10.49
N ILE A 100 -39.18 0.95 -10.69
CA ILE A 100 -40.04 1.84 -11.48
C ILE A 100 -39.40 2.38 -12.75
N ASP A 101 -38.20 1.92 -13.08
CA ASP A 101 -37.51 2.37 -14.29
C ASP A 101 -38.08 1.73 -15.56
N TYR A 102 -37.74 2.32 -16.69
CA TYR A 102 -38.22 1.90 -18.01
C TYR A 102 -37.46 0.67 -18.51
N SER A 103 -38.19 -0.38 -18.87
CA SER A 103 -37.64 -1.58 -19.50
C SER A 103 -37.19 -1.27 -20.93
N CYS A 104 -35.92 -1.53 -21.23
CA CYS A 104 -35.29 -1.16 -22.50
C CYS A 104 -34.57 -2.35 -23.14
N ASN A 105 -34.62 -2.45 -24.47
CA ASN A 105 -33.93 -3.51 -25.23
C ASN A 105 -32.40 -3.40 -25.19
N ASN A 106 -31.89 -2.16 -25.21
CA ASN A 106 -30.47 -1.83 -25.13
C ASN A 106 -30.31 -0.67 -24.14
N TYR A 107 -29.52 -0.86 -23.10
CA TYR A 107 -29.20 0.17 -22.14
C TYR A 107 -28.08 1.08 -22.65
N GLU A 108 -28.19 2.37 -22.36
CA GLU A 108 -27.21 3.40 -22.72
C GLU A 108 -26.54 3.92 -21.43
N PRO A 109 -25.29 3.54 -21.15
CA PRO A 109 -24.58 4.01 -19.97
C PRO A 109 -24.24 5.50 -20.10
N ARG A 110 -24.30 6.21 -18.98
CA ARG A 110 -23.91 7.63 -18.89
C ARG A 110 -22.49 7.74 -18.34
N ARG A 111 -21.71 8.71 -18.82
CA ARG A 111 -20.36 9.01 -18.30
C ARG A 111 -20.25 10.50 -18.07
N ILE A 112 -20.28 10.91 -16.79
CA ILE A 112 -20.27 12.30 -16.36
C ILE A 112 -19.15 12.51 -15.34
N ASN A 113 -18.50 13.67 -15.40
CA ASN A 113 -17.58 14.12 -14.37
C ASN A 113 -18.38 14.75 -13.24
N PHE A 114 -18.49 14.04 -12.12
CA PHE A 114 -19.08 14.57 -10.91
C PHE A 114 -18.03 15.21 -10.01
N PRO A 115 -18.39 16.24 -9.22
CA PRO A 115 -17.56 16.67 -8.10
C PRO A 115 -17.41 15.54 -7.10
N ASP A 116 -16.26 15.52 -6.43
CA ASP A 116 -15.94 14.48 -5.45
C ASP A 116 -16.95 14.47 -4.29
N SER A 117 -17.56 13.30 -4.09
CA SER A 117 -18.57 13.09 -3.04
C SER A 117 -18.02 13.29 -1.62
N TYR A 118 -16.69 13.31 -1.43
CA TYR A 118 -16.07 13.68 -0.18
C TYR A 118 -16.47 15.09 0.33
N ALA A 119 -16.87 15.99 -0.57
CA ALA A 119 -17.37 17.31 -0.21
C ALA A 119 -18.60 17.26 0.73
N LEU A 120 -19.40 16.18 0.68
CA LEU A 120 -20.57 15.96 1.55
C LEU A 120 -20.23 15.89 3.04
N ARG A 121 -18.95 15.79 3.42
CA ARG A 121 -18.52 15.92 4.82
C ARG A 121 -18.58 17.35 5.34
N TYR A 122 -18.38 18.34 4.46
CA TYR A 122 -18.25 19.75 4.84
C TYR A 122 -19.43 20.59 4.36
N MET A 123 -20.34 20.02 3.58
CA MET A 123 -21.55 20.69 3.10
C MET A 123 -22.77 19.79 3.21
N SER A 124 -23.95 20.39 3.34
CA SER A 124 -25.18 19.61 3.37
C SER A 124 -25.44 18.94 2.03
N TYR A 125 -26.09 17.78 2.11
CA TYR A 125 -26.58 17.02 0.97
C TYR A 125 -27.44 17.86 0.02
N GLU A 126 -28.36 18.66 0.57
CA GLU A 126 -29.25 19.54 -0.19
C GLU A 126 -28.46 20.54 -1.01
N LYS A 127 -27.43 21.16 -0.40
CA LYS A 127 -26.59 22.16 -1.06
C LYS A 127 -25.76 21.53 -2.17
N PHE A 128 -25.22 20.33 -1.95
CA PHE A 128 -24.45 19.59 -2.96
C PHE A 128 -25.31 19.30 -4.19
N CYS A 129 -26.47 18.66 -4.02
CA CYS A 129 -27.38 18.33 -5.11
C CYS A 129 -27.94 19.58 -5.80
N ALA A 130 -28.30 20.64 -5.06
CA ALA A 130 -28.76 21.89 -5.65
C ALA A 130 -27.68 22.56 -6.52
N THR A 131 -26.40 22.43 -6.16
CA THR A 131 -25.29 22.96 -6.97
C THR A 131 -25.13 22.17 -8.27
N LEU A 132 -25.33 20.84 -8.23
CA LEU A 132 -25.29 19.99 -9.43
C LEU A 132 -26.35 20.32 -10.47
N LEU A 133 -27.52 20.82 -10.05
CA LEU A 133 -28.58 21.26 -10.97
C LEU A 133 -28.09 22.26 -12.01
N LEU A 134 -27.14 23.11 -11.64
CA LEU A 134 -26.57 24.13 -12.53
C LEU A 134 -25.79 23.53 -13.71
N THR A 135 -25.37 22.27 -13.60
CA THR A 135 -24.57 21.58 -14.62
C THR A 135 -25.34 20.50 -15.38
N ILE A 136 -26.52 20.09 -14.90
CA ILE A 136 -27.31 19.01 -15.50
C ILE A 136 -27.98 19.54 -16.77
N LYS A 137 -27.66 18.90 -17.90
CA LYS A 137 -28.28 19.21 -19.20
C LYS A 137 -29.62 18.49 -19.35
N ARG A 138 -30.54 19.16 -20.05
CA ARG A 138 -31.82 18.57 -20.45
C ARG A 138 -31.60 17.39 -21.39
N PRO A 139 -32.26 16.23 -21.17
CA PRO A 139 -32.22 15.15 -22.13
C PRO A 139 -32.89 15.56 -23.44
N GLU A 140 -32.31 15.12 -24.54
CA GLU A 140 -32.95 15.26 -25.85
C GLU A 140 -34.25 14.44 -25.91
N THR A 141 -35.23 14.94 -26.65
CA THR A 141 -36.55 14.31 -26.73
C THR A 141 -36.45 12.92 -27.35
N ASN A 142 -37.20 11.95 -26.81
CA ASN A 142 -37.23 10.56 -27.25
C ASN A 142 -35.91 9.77 -27.07
N THR A 143 -34.91 10.32 -26.39
CA THR A 143 -33.76 9.54 -25.92
C THR A 143 -34.17 8.57 -24.80
N LEU A 144 -33.34 7.55 -24.53
CA LEU A 144 -33.61 6.62 -23.42
C LEU A 144 -33.76 7.36 -22.09
N HIS A 145 -32.96 8.40 -21.84
CA HIS A 145 -33.05 9.21 -20.62
C HIS A 145 -34.42 9.91 -20.48
N ASP A 146 -34.92 10.55 -21.53
CA ASP A 146 -36.23 11.18 -21.54
C ASP A 146 -37.37 10.15 -21.33
N LYS A 147 -37.31 9.00 -22.01
CA LYS A 147 -38.29 7.91 -21.84
C LYS A 147 -38.32 7.37 -20.40
N ARG A 148 -37.14 7.13 -19.81
CA ARG A 148 -36.98 6.71 -18.41
C ARG A 148 -37.61 7.70 -17.44
N ALA A 149 -37.33 9.00 -17.60
CA ALA A 149 -37.86 10.04 -16.73
C ALA A 149 -39.40 10.11 -16.76
N ARG A 150 -40.00 10.07 -17.96
CA ARG A 150 -41.47 10.08 -18.12
C ARG A 150 -42.14 8.82 -17.58
N TRP A 151 -41.51 7.67 -17.80
CA TRP A 151 -42.02 6.39 -17.27
C TRP A 151 -41.98 6.35 -15.73
N MET A 152 -40.85 6.74 -15.13
CA MET A 152 -40.74 6.82 -13.66
C MET A 152 -41.76 7.80 -13.09
N ALA A 153 -41.97 8.95 -13.72
CA ALA A 153 -42.99 9.91 -13.31
C ALA A 153 -44.40 9.31 -13.34
N TYR A 154 -44.76 8.56 -14.39
CA TYR A 154 -46.03 7.84 -14.46
C TYR A 154 -46.17 6.79 -13.35
N GLN A 155 -45.11 6.01 -13.09
CA GLN A 155 -45.12 5.01 -12.02
C GLN A 155 -45.29 5.65 -10.63
N LEU A 156 -44.70 6.83 -10.39
CA LEU A 156 -44.88 7.56 -9.14
C LEU A 156 -46.34 7.99 -8.92
N HIS A 157 -47.05 8.44 -9.95
CA HIS A 157 -48.49 8.73 -9.88
C HIS A 157 -49.31 7.49 -9.48
N GLN A 158 -48.93 6.30 -9.97
CA GLN A 158 -49.58 5.04 -9.57
C GLN A 158 -49.31 4.72 -8.10
N LEU A 159 -48.05 4.86 -7.65
CA LEU A 159 -47.67 4.55 -6.27
C LEU A 159 -48.37 5.43 -5.24
N GLU A 160 -48.71 6.68 -5.57
CA GLU A 160 -49.49 7.55 -4.67
C GLU A 160 -50.91 7.05 -4.36
N MET A 161 -51.45 6.16 -5.19
CA MET A 161 -52.73 5.52 -4.93
C MET A 161 -52.61 4.46 -3.82
N ASP A 162 -51.45 3.79 -3.75
CA ASP A 162 -51.24 2.63 -2.87
C ASP A 162 -50.50 2.99 -1.57
N PHE A 163 -49.70 4.06 -1.57
CA PHE A 163 -48.77 4.40 -0.49
C PHE A 163 -48.94 5.84 0.02
N LYS A 164 -48.44 6.12 1.23
CA LYS A 164 -48.52 7.45 1.86
C LYS A 164 -47.19 8.17 1.90
N ASN A 165 -46.07 7.46 2.09
CA ASN A 165 -44.74 8.03 2.28
C ASN A 165 -43.72 7.33 1.38
N ILE A 166 -43.66 7.76 0.13
CA ILE A 166 -42.81 7.17 -0.91
C ILE A 166 -41.47 7.90 -0.93
N THR A 167 -40.36 7.16 -0.80
CA THR A 167 -39.02 7.68 -1.08
C THR A 167 -38.50 7.09 -2.39
N ILE A 168 -38.22 7.94 -3.37
CA ILE A 168 -37.59 7.52 -4.64
C ILE A 168 -36.08 7.76 -4.59
N ILE A 169 -35.30 6.71 -4.82
CA ILE A 169 -33.84 6.77 -5.00
C ILE A 169 -33.56 6.72 -6.50
N CYS A 170 -33.02 7.82 -7.03
CA CYS A 170 -32.70 7.95 -8.45
C CYS A 170 -31.37 8.69 -8.65
N SER A 171 -30.78 8.57 -9.83
CA SER A 171 -29.62 9.41 -10.17
C SER A 171 -29.99 10.89 -10.04
N VAL A 172 -29.04 11.69 -9.56
CA VAL A 172 -29.14 13.15 -9.57
C VAL A 172 -29.37 13.71 -10.98
N LEU A 173 -28.94 12.98 -12.02
CA LEU A 173 -29.17 13.34 -13.42
C LEU A 173 -30.63 13.20 -13.84
N ASP A 174 -31.36 12.25 -13.26
CA ASP A 174 -32.76 11.98 -13.60
C ASP A 174 -33.73 12.88 -12.82
N TRP A 175 -33.35 13.27 -11.60
CA TRP A 175 -34.21 13.98 -10.65
C TRP A 175 -34.98 15.18 -11.24
N PRO A 176 -34.36 16.15 -11.95
CA PRO A 176 -35.08 17.32 -12.47
C PRO A 176 -36.12 16.94 -13.52
N TRP A 177 -35.82 15.91 -14.31
CA TRP A 177 -36.62 15.51 -15.46
C TRP A 177 -37.77 14.58 -15.07
N ILE A 178 -37.58 13.76 -14.03
CA ILE A 178 -38.69 13.04 -13.39
C ILE A 178 -39.66 14.06 -12.80
N LYS A 179 -39.16 15.08 -12.10
CA LYS A 179 -40.00 16.15 -11.52
C LYS A 179 -40.79 16.88 -12.61
N GLU A 180 -40.12 17.35 -13.66
CA GLU A 180 -40.79 18.04 -14.78
C GLU A 180 -41.85 17.13 -15.45
N ALA A 181 -41.52 15.87 -15.71
CA ALA A 181 -42.46 14.94 -16.34
C ALA A 181 -43.65 14.59 -15.44
N TYR A 182 -43.45 14.54 -14.11
CA TYR A 182 -44.50 14.29 -13.13
C TYR A 182 -45.45 15.48 -13.02
N ASP A 183 -44.91 16.69 -12.90
CA ASP A 183 -45.68 17.94 -12.77
C ASP A 183 -46.51 18.21 -14.03
N GLU A 184 -45.91 18.04 -15.21
CA GLU A 184 -46.56 18.28 -16.51
C GLU A 184 -47.41 17.09 -17.00
N ARG A 185 -47.37 15.95 -16.30
CA ARG A 185 -48.04 14.69 -16.70
C ARG A 185 -47.73 14.31 -18.16
N LYS A 186 -46.44 14.31 -18.50
CA LYS A 186 -46.00 14.07 -19.89
C LYS A 186 -46.44 12.70 -20.41
N PRO A 187 -46.72 12.59 -21.72
CA PRO A 187 -47.04 11.31 -22.33
C PRO A 187 -45.83 10.37 -22.24
N TYR A 188 -46.11 9.13 -21.86
CA TYR A 188 -45.13 8.06 -21.74
C TYR A 188 -45.40 6.97 -22.77
N GLU A 189 -44.36 6.23 -23.12
CA GLU A 189 -44.48 5.02 -23.94
C GLU A 189 -44.49 3.81 -23.00
N GLN A 190 -45.41 2.87 -23.20
CA GLN A 190 -45.39 1.59 -22.52
C GLN A 190 -44.72 0.56 -23.43
N THR A 191 -43.64 -0.05 -22.94
CA THR A 191 -42.92 -1.08 -23.67
C THR A 191 -42.86 -2.34 -22.84
N ILE A 192 -43.23 -3.47 -23.43
CA ILE A 192 -43.00 -4.81 -22.87
C ILE A 192 -41.74 -5.34 -23.54
N THR A 193 -40.65 -5.42 -22.79
CA THR A 193 -39.41 -6.06 -23.29
C THR A 193 -39.65 -7.57 -23.40
N SER A 194 -39.34 -8.14 -24.56
CA SER A 194 -39.32 -9.59 -24.79
C SER A 194 -38.00 -10.24 -24.38
N LEU A 195 -37.16 -9.53 -23.63
CA LEU A 195 -35.86 -10.02 -23.18
C LEU A 195 -36.03 -11.11 -22.12
N ASP A 196 -35.03 -11.98 -22.05
CA ASP A 196 -34.93 -12.96 -20.97
C ASP A 196 -34.85 -12.26 -19.61
N ARG A 197 -35.29 -12.97 -18.57
CA ARG A 197 -35.13 -12.49 -17.20
C ARG A 197 -33.64 -12.38 -16.85
N PRO A 198 -33.24 -11.36 -16.08
CA PRO A 198 -31.87 -11.27 -15.58
C PRO A 198 -31.46 -12.54 -14.84
N LYS A 199 -30.17 -12.86 -14.88
CA LYS A 199 -29.53 -13.96 -14.15
C LYS A 199 -28.53 -13.40 -13.14
N ILE A 200 -28.32 -14.11 -12.04
CA ILE A 200 -27.35 -13.75 -11.02
C ILE A 200 -26.04 -14.52 -11.22
N TYR A 201 -24.93 -13.80 -11.10
CA TYR A 201 -23.58 -14.31 -11.26
C TYR A 201 -22.72 -13.93 -10.05
N GLU A 202 -21.72 -14.75 -9.76
CA GLU A 202 -20.63 -14.40 -8.86
C GLU A 202 -19.53 -13.64 -9.60
N VAL A 203 -18.74 -12.84 -8.88
CA VAL A 203 -17.57 -12.14 -9.41
C VAL A 203 -16.29 -12.79 -8.88
N GLN A 204 -15.35 -13.09 -9.77
CA GLN A 204 -14.03 -13.55 -9.31
C GLN A 204 -13.35 -12.50 -8.45
N LYS A 205 -12.83 -12.93 -7.29
CA LYS A 205 -12.17 -12.11 -6.27
C LYS A 205 -11.15 -11.15 -6.86
N GLU A 206 -10.36 -11.61 -7.81
CA GLU A 206 -9.28 -10.84 -8.44
C GLU A 206 -9.80 -9.65 -9.24
N THR A 207 -11.07 -9.68 -9.67
CA THR A 207 -11.69 -8.72 -10.58
C THR A 207 -12.71 -7.79 -9.92
N LEU A 208 -12.80 -7.80 -8.59
CA LEU A 208 -13.78 -7.00 -7.84
C LEU A 208 -13.69 -5.48 -8.08
N PHE A 209 -12.54 -4.93 -8.49
CA PHE A 209 -12.43 -3.50 -8.87
C PHE A 209 -13.35 -3.09 -10.00
N PHE A 210 -13.73 -4.01 -10.87
CA PHE A 210 -14.60 -3.72 -12.00
C PHE A 210 -16.09 -3.81 -11.60
N ALA A 211 -16.42 -4.45 -10.47
CA ALA A 211 -17.77 -4.55 -9.94
C ALA A 211 -18.09 -3.45 -8.91
N LEU A 212 -17.13 -3.14 -8.05
CA LEU A 212 -17.31 -2.25 -6.90
C LEU A 212 -17.00 -0.80 -7.26
N ALA A 213 -17.74 0.12 -6.64
CA ALA A 213 -17.52 1.54 -6.81
C ALA A 213 -16.34 2.08 -5.99
N GLU A 214 -16.15 1.53 -4.79
CA GLU A 214 -15.01 1.81 -3.92
C GLU A 214 -13.93 0.73 -4.05
N PHE A 215 -12.74 0.98 -3.48
CA PHE A 215 -11.73 -0.08 -3.40
C PHE A 215 -12.29 -1.28 -2.63
N PRO A 216 -12.07 -2.53 -3.10
CA PRO A 216 -12.56 -3.72 -2.42
C PRO A 216 -12.24 -3.73 -0.92
N TYR A 217 -11.04 -3.31 -0.52
CA TYR A 217 -10.70 -3.22 0.90
C TYR A 217 -11.49 -2.15 1.67
N ILE A 218 -11.84 -1.03 1.06
CA ILE A 218 -12.72 -0.01 1.68
C ILE A 218 -14.14 -0.55 1.80
N THR A 219 -14.65 -1.25 0.78
CA THR A 219 -15.96 -1.93 0.85
C THR A 219 -15.98 -2.98 1.96
N TYR A 220 -14.90 -3.73 2.14
CA TYR A 220 -14.73 -4.67 3.24
C TYR A 220 -14.80 -3.98 4.61
N LEU A 221 -14.11 -2.86 4.77
CA LEU A 221 -14.15 -2.07 6.00
C LEU A 221 -15.57 -1.56 6.28
N ASN A 222 -16.28 -1.04 5.27
CA ASN A 222 -17.66 -0.59 5.42
C ASN A 222 -18.59 -1.71 5.91
N GLU A 223 -18.54 -2.89 5.29
CA GLU A 223 -19.36 -4.03 5.73
C GLU A 223 -18.96 -4.53 7.12
N THR A 224 -17.68 -4.54 7.45
CA THR A 224 -17.19 -4.92 8.79
C THR A 224 -17.69 -3.97 9.86
N TYR A 225 -17.63 -2.66 9.60
CA TYR A 225 -18.11 -1.64 10.53
C TYR A 225 -19.63 -1.72 10.70
N ARG A 226 -20.37 -2.01 9.62
CA ARG A 226 -21.81 -2.26 9.68
C ARG A 226 -22.15 -3.47 10.56
N GLN A 227 -21.47 -4.61 10.36
CA GLN A 227 -21.66 -5.81 11.17
C GLN A 227 -21.33 -5.58 12.65
N GLN A 228 -20.35 -4.72 12.94
CA GLN A 228 -19.94 -4.37 14.31
C GLN A 228 -20.73 -3.21 14.91
N VAL A 229 -21.70 -2.64 14.18
CA VAL A 229 -22.49 -1.46 14.58
C VAL A 229 -21.59 -0.29 15.01
N LYS A 230 -20.47 -0.11 14.30
CA LYS A 230 -19.54 1.01 14.49
C LYS A 230 -19.94 2.20 13.63
N SER A 231 -19.54 3.40 14.05
CA SER A 231 -19.68 4.59 13.20
C SER A 231 -18.81 4.44 11.96
N ASP A 232 -19.43 4.55 10.80
CA ASP A 232 -18.83 4.39 9.48
C ASP A 232 -18.46 5.73 8.81
N LYS A 233 -18.71 6.86 9.48
CA LYS A 233 -18.52 8.22 8.95
C LYS A 233 -17.10 8.48 8.42
N GLU A 234 -16.09 7.86 9.02
CA GLU A 234 -14.68 8.08 8.69
C GLU A 234 -14.09 7.07 7.70
N VAL A 235 -14.83 5.99 7.36
CA VAL A 235 -14.25 4.78 6.73
C VAL A 235 -13.60 5.03 5.38
N VAL A 236 -14.08 5.96 4.55
CA VAL A 236 -13.45 6.26 3.25
C VAL A 236 -12.05 6.88 3.41
N VAL A 237 -11.86 7.81 4.36
CA VAL A 237 -10.57 8.46 4.61
C VAL A 237 -9.63 7.58 5.43
N ASP A 238 -10.17 6.99 6.49
CA ASP A 238 -9.40 6.06 7.30
C ASP A 238 -9.09 4.79 6.51
N GLY A 239 -9.91 4.43 5.51
CA GLY A 239 -9.69 3.33 4.58
C GLY A 239 -8.38 3.45 3.82
N VAL A 240 -8.00 4.65 3.35
CA VAL A 240 -6.69 4.85 2.70
C VAL A 240 -5.54 4.58 3.68
N LYS A 241 -5.66 5.03 4.93
CA LYS A 241 -4.65 4.77 5.97
C LYS A 241 -4.58 3.28 6.31
N GLU A 242 -5.72 2.62 6.42
CA GLU A 242 -5.83 1.18 6.66
C GLU A 242 -5.21 0.37 5.51
N ILE A 243 -5.41 0.77 4.25
CA ILE A 243 -4.71 0.19 3.09
C ILE A 243 -3.19 0.28 3.28
N LEU A 244 -2.65 1.44 3.67
CA LEU A 244 -1.20 1.60 3.87
C LEU A 244 -0.67 0.78 5.05
N ILE A 245 -1.42 0.70 6.14
CA ILE A 245 -1.07 -0.13 7.31
C ILE A 245 -1.06 -1.61 6.91
N LYS A 246 -2.08 -2.05 6.18
CA LYS A 246 -2.19 -3.40 5.64
C LYS A 246 -1.06 -3.70 4.65
N ALA A 247 -0.77 -2.79 3.73
CA ALA A 247 0.33 -2.90 2.78
C ALA A 247 1.69 -3.02 3.49
N ARG A 248 1.91 -2.24 4.55
CA ARG A 248 3.11 -2.38 5.40
C ARG A 248 3.21 -3.78 5.98
N ASN A 249 2.11 -4.34 6.48
CA ASN A 249 2.10 -5.68 7.06
C ASN A 249 2.36 -6.77 6.01
N ILE A 250 1.77 -6.65 4.82
CA ILE A 250 2.03 -7.54 3.68
C ILE A 250 3.52 -7.49 3.32
N PHE A 251 4.05 -6.28 3.15
CA PHE A 251 5.44 -6.04 2.79
C PHE A 251 6.43 -6.58 3.84
N THR A 252 6.27 -6.21 5.10
CA THR A 252 7.21 -6.64 6.16
C THR A 252 7.16 -8.15 6.41
N LYS A 253 5.98 -8.76 6.36
CA LYS A 253 5.82 -10.22 6.50
C LYS A 253 6.45 -10.97 5.33
N LYS A 254 6.25 -10.49 4.09
CA LYS A 254 6.79 -11.11 2.87
C LYS A 254 8.31 -11.08 2.84
N TYR A 255 8.90 -9.91 3.08
CA TYR A 255 10.35 -9.71 2.95
C TYR A 255 11.14 -9.93 4.26
N LYS A 256 10.46 -10.25 5.38
CA LYS A 256 11.05 -10.44 6.71
C LYS A 256 12.02 -9.30 7.10
N ILE A 257 11.68 -8.07 6.70
CA ILE A 257 12.56 -6.91 6.86
C ILE A 257 12.54 -6.46 8.31
N ARG A 258 13.72 -6.40 8.93
CA ARG A 258 13.88 -5.88 10.29
C ARG A 258 13.98 -4.37 10.33
N PHE A 259 14.69 -3.76 9.38
CA PHE A 259 14.87 -2.32 9.28
C PHE A 259 14.25 -1.81 7.98
N HIS A 260 13.16 -1.05 8.07
CA HIS A 260 12.50 -0.47 6.91
C HIS A 260 12.19 1.01 7.14
N ASN A 261 12.03 1.76 6.05
CA ASN A 261 11.64 3.15 6.08
C ASN A 261 10.14 3.38 6.21
N LEU A 262 9.30 2.33 6.17
CA LEU A 262 7.82 2.44 6.31
C LEU A 262 7.38 2.78 7.75
N THR A 263 7.85 3.91 8.26
CA THR A 263 7.53 4.46 9.57
C THR A 263 6.29 5.36 9.49
N SER A 264 5.74 5.75 10.65
CA SER A 264 4.64 6.72 10.70
C SER A 264 5.02 8.07 10.08
N GLN A 265 6.28 8.51 10.23
CA GLN A 265 6.78 9.74 9.61
C GLN A 265 6.79 9.64 8.09
N THR A 266 7.26 8.51 7.55
CA THR A 266 7.25 8.26 6.11
C THR A 266 5.84 8.19 5.56
N PHE A 267 4.90 7.57 6.28
CA PHE A 267 3.49 7.56 5.89
C PHE A 267 2.84 8.93 5.97
N GLN A 268 3.26 9.79 6.89
CA GLN A 268 2.80 11.18 6.92
C GLN A 268 3.29 11.95 5.68
N LEU A 269 4.56 11.82 5.30
CA LEU A 269 5.11 12.42 4.09
C LEU A 269 4.44 11.85 2.83
N TYR A 270 4.22 10.54 2.79
CA TYR A 270 3.48 9.86 1.73
C TYR A 270 2.08 10.45 1.59
N LEU A 271 1.31 10.55 2.67
CA LEU A 271 -0.06 11.06 2.64
C LEU A 271 -0.11 12.54 2.27
N GLN A 272 0.87 13.33 2.72
CA GLN A 272 1.01 14.72 2.31
C GLN A 272 1.26 14.83 0.80
N TYR A 273 2.12 13.99 0.25
CA TYR A 273 2.42 13.95 -1.17
C TYR A 273 1.21 13.49 -1.99
N VAL A 274 0.55 12.41 -1.58
CA VAL A 274 -0.71 11.93 -2.18
C VAL A 274 -1.75 13.03 -2.20
N ARG A 275 -1.99 13.69 -1.05
CA ARG A 275 -2.95 14.80 -0.95
C ARG A 275 -2.62 15.91 -1.95
N ASN A 276 -1.34 16.30 -2.06
CA ASN A 276 -0.93 17.36 -2.97
C ASN A 276 -1.15 16.94 -4.44
N LEU A 277 -0.82 15.70 -4.82
CA LEU A 277 -1.10 15.18 -6.16
C LEU A 277 -2.60 15.14 -6.48
N THR A 278 -3.40 14.64 -5.54
CA THR A 278 -4.86 14.61 -5.66
C THR A 278 -5.45 16.00 -5.90
N LEU A 279 -4.95 17.02 -5.19
CA LEU A 279 -5.37 18.41 -5.40
C LEU A 279 -4.91 18.97 -6.75
N MET A 280 -3.72 18.60 -7.23
CA MET A 280 -3.26 19.00 -8.57
C MET A 280 -4.15 18.42 -9.68
N GLU A 281 -4.75 17.26 -9.44
CA GLU A 281 -5.73 16.63 -10.35
C GLU A 281 -7.16 17.13 -10.14
N SER A 282 -7.38 18.19 -9.35
CA SER A 282 -8.71 18.74 -9.03
C SER A 282 -9.66 17.73 -8.37
N ARG A 283 -9.10 16.77 -7.60
CA ARG A 283 -9.85 15.78 -6.81
C ARG A 283 -9.71 16.08 -5.31
N LEU A 284 -10.57 15.48 -4.49
CA LEU A 284 -10.46 15.56 -3.02
C LEU A 284 -10.01 14.22 -2.41
N THR A 285 -10.29 13.12 -3.08
CA THR A 285 -9.90 11.76 -2.71
C THR A 285 -8.90 11.17 -3.71
N PRO A 286 -7.88 10.44 -3.23
CA PRO A 286 -6.87 9.86 -4.10
C PRO A 286 -7.43 8.66 -4.86
N ASP A 287 -7.06 8.52 -6.13
CA ASP A 287 -7.33 7.32 -6.90
C ASP A 287 -6.26 6.25 -6.66
N LEU A 288 -6.54 5.02 -7.13
CA LEU A 288 -5.62 3.90 -6.96
C LEU A 288 -4.27 4.16 -7.67
N TYR A 289 -4.31 4.84 -8.82
CA TYR A 289 -3.12 5.19 -9.59
C TYR A 289 -2.17 6.07 -8.79
N THR A 290 -2.67 7.11 -8.14
CA THR A 290 -1.91 8.05 -7.30
C THR A 290 -1.30 7.33 -6.10
N LEU A 291 -2.07 6.44 -5.45
CA LEU A 291 -1.56 5.64 -4.33
C LEU A 291 -0.39 4.75 -4.77
N ILE A 292 -0.57 3.95 -5.82
CA ILE A 292 0.46 3.00 -6.29
C ILE A 292 1.70 3.75 -6.80
N THR A 293 1.51 4.82 -7.58
CA THR A 293 2.62 5.60 -8.13
C THR A 293 3.42 6.25 -7.02
N THR A 294 2.76 6.79 -6.00
CA THR A 294 3.45 7.33 -4.82
C THR A 294 4.20 6.23 -4.06
N ALA A 295 3.58 5.08 -3.86
CA ALA A 295 4.21 3.94 -3.17
C ALA A 295 5.48 3.47 -3.89
N LYS A 296 5.43 3.44 -5.23
CA LYS A 296 6.57 3.13 -6.07
C LYS A 296 7.70 4.15 -5.91
N GLN A 297 7.39 5.44 -5.86
CA GLN A 297 8.39 6.51 -5.68
C GLN A 297 9.04 6.48 -4.29
N PHE A 298 8.27 6.12 -3.25
CA PHE A 298 8.76 6.13 -1.86
C PHE A 298 9.53 4.88 -1.46
N SER A 299 9.16 3.69 -1.97
CA SER A 299 9.72 2.41 -1.50
C SER A 299 9.79 1.32 -2.58
N GLY A 300 9.78 1.74 -3.85
CA GLY A 300 9.99 0.86 -5.00
C GLY A 300 8.77 0.01 -5.39
N ASP A 301 8.93 -0.74 -6.49
CA ASP A 301 7.90 -1.65 -7.02
C ASP A 301 7.38 -2.66 -5.98
N PRO A 302 8.23 -3.27 -5.12
CA PRO A 302 7.78 -4.19 -4.08
C PRO A 302 6.72 -3.64 -3.13
N PHE A 303 6.87 -2.39 -2.69
CA PHE A 303 5.89 -1.78 -1.79
C PHE A 303 4.64 -1.31 -2.56
N ALA A 304 4.81 -0.82 -3.78
CA ALA A 304 3.69 -0.47 -4.65
C ALA A 304 2.77 -1.67 -4.93
N ILE A 305 3.35 -2.85 -5.16
CA ILE A 305 2.61 -4.10 -5.30
C ILE A 305 1.88 -4.45 -4.00
N ALA A 306 2.52 -4.29 -2.83
CA ALA A 306 1.86 -4.53 -1.55
C ALA A 306 0.68 -3.58 -1.30
N VAL A 307 0.76 -2.33 -1.76
CA VAL A 307 -0.36 -1.36 -1.72
C VAL A 307 -1.49 -1.79 -2.64
N LEU A 308 -1.17 -2.24 -3.85
CA LEU A 308 -2.16 -2.81 -4.78
C LEU A 308 -2.82 -4.05 -4.18
N GLU A 309 -2.06 -5.02 -3.68
CA GLU A 309 -2.58 -6.23 -3.02
C GLU A 309 -3.49 -5.88 -1.83
N ALA A 310 -3.09 -4.93 -0.98
CA ALA A 310 -3.89 -4.46 0.13
C ALA A 310 -5.22 -3.83 -0.33
N ALA A 311 -5.19 -2.98 -1.35
CA ALA A 311 -6.40 -2.34 -1.88
C ALA A 311 -7.38 -3.36 -2.51
N ARG A 312 -6.84 -4.46 -3.08
CA ARG A 312 -7.63 -5.54 -3.71
C ARG A 312 -8.26 -6.54 -2.76
N GLU A 313 -7.92 -6.49 -1.49
CA GLU A 313 -8.38 -7.51 -0.55
C GLU A 313 -9.87 -7.31 -0.19
N TYR A 314 -10.69 -8.31 -0.46
CA TYR A 314 -12.07 -8.40 0.03
C TYR A 314 -12.31 -9.81 0.58
N PRO A 315 -12.06 -10.03 1.88
CA PRO A 315 -12.11 -11.36 2.50
C PRO A 315 -13.47 -12.07 2.40
N PHE A 316 -14.58 -11.32 2.25
CA PHE A 316 -15.91 -11.92 2.17
C PHE A 316 -16.17 -12.68 0.86
N GLN A 317 -15.34 -12.52 -0.19
CA GLN A 317 -15.49 -13.28 -1.44
C GLN A 317 -15.00 -14.73 -1.34
N GLU A 318 -14.29 -15.12 -0.28
CA GLU A 318 -13.74 -16.48 -0.12
C GLU A 318 -14.61 -17.37 0.78
N LEU A 319 -15.81 -16.91 1.15
CA LEU A 319 -16.71 -17.62 2.05
C LEU A 319 -17.73 -18.44 1.23
N GLU A 320 -17.49 -19.76 1.21
CA GLU A 320 -18.35 -20.84 0.69
C GLU A 320 -18.58 -20.87 -0.83
N SER A 321 -18.39 -22.08 -1.39
CA SER A 321 -18.63 -22.43 -2.79
C SER A 321 -20.08 -22.15 -3.18
N SER A 322 -20.31 -20.97 -3.72
CA SER A 322 -21.54 -20.59 -4.39
C SER A 322 -21.80 -21.53 -5.56
N ASN A 323 -23.06 -21.97 -5.73
CA ASN A 323 -23.48 -22.72 -6.91
C ASN A 323 -23.73 -21.81 -8.14
N LEU A 324 -23.37 -20.53 -8.04
CA LEU A 324 -23.53 -19.57 -9.12
C LEU A 324 -22.38 -19.67 -10.11
N GLU A 325 -22.68 -19.38 -11.37
CA GLU A 325 -21.64 -19.19 -12.37
C GLU A 325 -20.83 -17.93 -12.03
N SER A 326 -19.50 -18.05 -12.08
CA SER A 326 -18.58 -16.94 -11.81
C SER A 326 -18.16 -16.27 -13.10
N LEU A 327 -18.14 -14.93 -13.09
CA LEU A 327 -17.63 -14.10 -14.17
C LEU A 327 -16.29 -13.48 -13.79
N VAL A 328 -15.39 -13.35 -14.78
CA VAL A 328 -14.15 -12.58 -14.67
C VAL A 328 -14.38 -11.22 -15.30
N LEU A 329 -14.39 -10.16 -14.50
CA LEU A 329 -14.66 -8.82 -15.02
C LEU A 329 -13.40 -8.13 -15.56
N GLY A 330 -13.61 -7.26 -16.54
CA GLY A 330 -12.64 -6.32 -17.08
C GLY A 330 -13.30 -4.98 -17.41
N ILE A 331 -12.61 -4.18 -18.22
CA ILE A 331 -13.09 -2.85 -18.63
C ILE A 331 -14.26 -3.00 -19.60
N ASP A 332 -15.47 -2.68 -19.13
CA ASP A 332 -16.74 -2.80 -19.88
C ASP A 332 -16.97 -4.21 -20.47
N LYS A 333 -16.35 -5.24 -19.89
CA LYS A 333 -16.35 -6.62 -20.38
C LYS A 333 -16.39 -7.64 -19.25
N ALA A 334 -16.85 -8.85 -19.57
CA ALA A 334 -16.71 -10.03 -18.73
C ALA A 334 -16.23 -11.22 -19.56
N ILE A 335 -15.57 -12.18 -18.89
CA ILE A 335 -15.26 -13.48 -19.44
C ILE A 335 -16.07 -14.52 -18.65
N ASP A 336 -16.80 -15.36 -19.37
CA ASP A 336 -17.61 -16.44 -18.79
C ASP A 336 -16.76 -17.68 -18.47
N SER A 337 -17.41 -18.73 -17.95
CA SER A 337 -16.75 -19.99 -17.61
C SER A 337 -16.19 -20.74 -18.83
N GLU A 338 -16.68 -20.44 -20.04
CA GLU A 338 -16.25 -20.99 -21.32
C GLU A 338 -15.17 -20.13 -22.02
N ASN A 339 -14.68 -19.07 -21.34
CA ASN A 339 -13.67 -18.14 -21.83
C ASN A 339 -14.13 -17.27 -23.02
N ASN A 340 -15.43 -17.06 -23.18
CA ASN A 340 -16.00 -16.12 -24.14
C ASN A 340 -15.98 -14.70 -23.59
N SER A 341 -15.59 -13.74 -24.41
CA SER A 341 -15.65 -12.31 -24.07
C SER A 341 -17.04 -11.76 -24.33
N ILE A 342 -17.61 -11.09 -23.32
CA ILE A 342 -18.95 -10.51 -23.34
C ILE A 342 -18.85 -9.01 -23.05
N ASP A 343 -19.46 -8.17 -23.88
CA ASP A 343 -19.55 -6.74 -23.62
C ASP A 343 -20.61 -6.46 -22.54
N MET A 344 -20.24 -5.69 -21.52
CA MET A 344 -21.03 -5.50 -20.30
C MET A 344 -21.21 -4.04 -19.94
N LYS A 345 -22.46 -3.61 -19.74
CA LYS A 345 -22.85 -2.24 -19.41
C LYS A 345 -23.39 -2.13 -17.99
N ASN A 346 -22.73 -1.36 -17.14
CA ASN A 346 -23.15 -1.15 -15.75
C ASN A 346 -24.30 -0.13 -15.67
N ARG A 347 -25.45 -0.50 -15.08
CA ARG A 347 -26.59 0.41 -14.89
C ARG A 347 -26.44 1.38 -13.72
N LEU A 348 -25.56 1.08 -12.78
CA LEU A 348 -25.33 1.85 -11.56
C LEU A 348 -23.91 2.42 -11.50
N SER A 349 -23.35 2.77 -12.66
CA SER A 349 -22.09 3.51 -12.77
C SER A 349 -22.25 4.63 -13.79
N GLU A 350 -22.09 5.87 -13.33
CA GLU A 350 -22.24 7.08 -14.15
C GLU A 350 -21.00 7.96 -14.14
N ILE A 351 -20.04 7.65 -13.28
CA ILE A 351 -18.81 8.42 -13.11
C ILE A 351 -17.86 8.08 -14.27
N GLN A 352 -17.36 9.11 -14.94
CA GLN A 352 -16.32 8.92 -15.95
C GLN A 352 -15.02 8.46 -15.28
N THR A 353 -14.55 7.26 -15.65
CA THR A 353 -13.29 6.69 -15.19
C THR A 353 -12.24 6.71 -16.31
N GLU A 354 -10.98 6.94 -15.92
CA GLU A 354 -9.84 6.88 -16.82
C GLU A 354 -8.91 5.75 -16.40
N TRP A 355 -8.52 4.92 -17.36
CA TRP A 355 -7.58 3.83 -17.13
C TRP A 355 -6.16 4.29 -17.41
N ARG A 356 -5.27 4.15 -16.42
CA ARG A 356 -3.86 4.53 -16.52
C ARG A 356 -2.98 3.31 -16.29
N GLY A 357 -1.98 3.15 -17.15
CA GLY A 357 -1.00 2.06 -17.02
C GLY A 357 0.06 2.39 -15.98
N ILE A 358 0.37 1.44 -15.10
CA ILE A 358 1.54 1.47 -14.22
C ILE A 358 2.39 0.25 -14.50
N ASN A 359 3.66 0.47 -14.84
CA ASN A 359 4.61 -0.62 -14.96
C ASN A 359 5.16 -0.97 -13.56
N LEU A 360 4.76 -2.11 -13.01
CA LEU A 360 5.30 -2.67 -11.77
C LEU A 360 6.09 -3.93 -12.10
N LYS A 361 7.31 -4.05 -11.57
CA LYS A 361 8.10 -5.28 -11.69
C LYS A 361 7.77 -6.23 -10.54
N PRO A 362 7.01 -7.32 -10.76
CA PRO A 362 6.78 -8.32 -9.73
C PRO A 362 8.05 -9.11 -9.44
N GLU A 363 8.06 -9.78 -8.28
CA GLU A 363 9.10 -10.76 -8.01
C GLU A 363 9.00 -11.94 -8.98
N PRO A 364 10.15 -12.56 -9.32
CA PRO A 364 10.15 -13.70 -10.19
C PRO A 364 9.45 -14.90 -9.54
N GLU A 365 8.68 -15.62 -10.35
CA GLU A 365 7.98 -16.85 -9.95
C GLU A 365 8.94 -17.89 -9.38
N LEU A 366 8.43 -18.70 -8.45
CA LEU A 366 9.19 -19.78 -7.79
C LEU A 366 9.84 -20.73 -8.80
N LYS A 367 9.15 -21.07 -9.89
CA LYS A 367 9.68 -21.94 -10.96
C LYS A 367 10.96 -21.36 -11.59
N LYS A 368 10.96 -20.04 -11.88
CA LYS A 368 12.13 -19.34 -12.41
C LYS A 368 13.27 -19.29 -11.40
N LYS A 369 12.97 -18.98 -10.13
CA LYS A 369 13.97 -19.00 -9.05
C LYS A 369 14.66 -20.36 -8.94
N THR A 370 13.91 -21.46 -8.99
CA THR A 370 14.45 -22.83 -8.98
C THR A 370 15.31 -23.12 -10.20
N GLN A 371 14.87 -22.71 -11.40
CA GLN A 371 15.65 -22.87 -12.62
C GLN A 371 17.00 -22.14 -12.55
N TRP A 372 17.02 -20.89 -12.06
CA TRP A 372 18.26 -20.13 -11.90
C TRP A 372 19.20 -20.76 -10.88
N LYS A 373 18.67 -21.33 -9.80
CA LYS A 373 19.45 -22.07 -8.81
C LYS A 373 20.13 -23.29 -9.42
N HIS A 374 19.43 -24.04 -10.27
CA HIS A 374 20.00 -25.20 -10.97
C HIS A 374 21.09 -24.83 -11.99
N ASN A 375 20.94 -23.68 -12.65
CA ASN A 375 21.90 -23.21 -13.66
C ASN A 375 23.11 -22.48 -13.06
N TRP A 376 23.24 -22.44 -11.72
CA TRP A 376 24.34 -21.76 -11.06
C TRP A 376 25.66 -22.51 -11.27
N ASN A 377 26.72 -21.80 -11.66
CA ASN A 377 28.04 -22.38 -11.83
C ASN A 377 28.78 -22.34 -10.48
N PRO A 378 29.12 -23.49 -9.88
CA PRO A 378 29.76 -23.52 -8.57
C PRO A 378 31.17 -22.90 -8.55
N TYR A 379 31.79 -22.67 -9.71
CA TYR A 379 33.15 -22.16 -9.83
C TYR A 379 33.23 -20.64 -10.10
N GLY A 380 32.10 -19.96 -10.30
CA GLY A 380 32.05 -18.53 -10.59
C GLY A 380 31.26 -17.78 -9.52
N GLN A 381 31.93 -16.92 -8.75
CA GLN A 381 31.26 -15.97 -7.87
C GLN A 381 32.03 -14.65 -7.82
N CYS A 382 31.31 -13.54 -7.91
CA CYS A 382 31.86 -12.21 -7.68
C CYS A 382 30.80 -11.30 -7.06
N SER A 383 31.26 -10.20 -6.47
CA SER A 383 30.42 -9.15 -5.92
C SER A 383 29.87 -8.23 -7.01
N TRP A 384 28.87 -7.43 -6.63
CA TRP A 384 28.30 -6.39 -7.45
C TRP A 384 28.95 -5.03 -7.12
N PRO A 385 29.78 -4.46 -8.02
CA PRO A 385 30.63 -3.31 -7.68
C PRO A 385 29.91 -2.08 -7.11
N PRO A 386 28.72 -1.67 -7.61
CA PRO A 386 27.99 -0.54 -7.02
C PRO A 386 27.58 -0.72 -5.56
N GLU A 387 27.43 -1.96 -5.09
CA GLU A 387 27.19 -2.25 -3.67
C GLU A 387 28.50 -2.23 -2.87
N ASP A 388 29.60 -2.73 -3.45
CA ASP A 388 30.93 -2.66 -2.86
C ASP A 388 31.34 -1.20 -2.60
N ASP A 389 31.14 -0.32 -3.58
CA ASP A 389 31.40 1.13 -3.45
C ASP A 389 30.63 1.77 -2.28
N GLN A 390 29.37 1.35 -2.08
CA GLN A 390 28.54 1.85 -0.98
C GLN A 390 29.02 1.33 0.38
N ILE A 391 29.39 0.04 0.43
CA ILE A 391 29.91 -0.59 1.64
C ILE A 391 31.25 0.06 2.04
N GLU A 392 32.14 0.33 1.09
CA GLU A 392 33.43 0.98 1.35
C GLU A 392 33.29 2.46 1.71
N SER A 393 32.39 3.19 1.06
CA SER A 393 32.07 4.57 1.44
C SER A 393 31.56 4.63 2.89
N PHE A 394 30.67 3.71 3.26
CA PHE A 394 30.18 3.62 4.64
C PHE A 394 31.29 3.22 5.63
N ASN A 395 32.12 2.24 5.29
CA ASN A 395 33.27 1.85 6.09
C ASN A 395 34.22 3.04 6.34
N THR A 396 34.47 3.85 5.31
CA THR A 396 35.26 5.09 5.42
C THR A 396 34.64 6.07 6.39
N HIS A 397 33.34 6.33 6.26
CA HIS A 397 32.60 7.21 7.18
C HIS A 397 32.68 6.73 8.64
N VAL A 398 32.53 5.42 8.87
CA VAL A 398 32.62 4.83 10.21
C VAL A 398 34.04 4.96 10.79
N ARG A 399 35.08 4.78 9.97
CA ARG A 399 36.48 4.97 10.39
C ARG A 399 36.75 6.42 10.80
N GLU A 400 36.24 7.40 10.07
CA GLU A 400 36.35 8.82 10.43
C GLU A 400 35.65 9.13 11.75
N GLN A 401 34.43 8.63 11.93
CA GLN A 401 33.69 8.76 13.19
C GLN A 401 34.46 8.15 14.38
N ALA A 402 35.04 6.98 14.20
CA ALA A 402 35.83 6.33 15.23
C ALA A 402 37.13 7.09 15.54
N LYS A 403 37.78 7.69 14.54
CA LYS A 403 38.96 8.56 14.75
C LYS A 403 38.61 9.79 15.59
N LEU A 404 37.45 10.39 15.36
CA LEU A 404 36.95 11.53 16.14
C LEU A 404 36.63 11.13 17.60
N LEU A 405 36.12 9.92 17.83
CA LEU A 405 35.90 9.42 19.19
C LEU A 405 37.23 9.20 19.93
N LEU A 406 38.24 8.64 19.26
CA LEU A 406 39.58 8.48 19.84
C LEU A 406 40.24 9.81 20.21
N SER A 407 40.12 10.83 19.35
CA SER A 407 40.71 12.14 19.62
C SER A 407 40.02 12.83 20.79
N ASN A 408 38.69 12.73 20.90
CA ASN A 408 37.93 13.32 22.01
C ASN A 408 38.26 12.69 23.36
N ASP A 409 38.53 11.38 23.43
CA ASP A 409 38.94 10.71 24.68
C ASP A 409 40.35 11.15 25.14
N LEU A 410 41.18 11.67 24.23
CA LEU A 410 42.52 12.21 24.52
C LEU A 410 42.51 13.72 24.80
N ALA A 411 41.34 14.37 24.70
CA ALA A 411 41.22 15.80 24.90
C ALA A 411 41.66 16.18 26.31
N ARG A 412 42.55 17.17 26.41
CA ARG A 412 43.04 17.72 27.67
C ARG A 412 42.45 19.09 27.90
N SER A 413 42.04 19.34 29.13
CA SER A 413 41.53 20.65 29.54
C SER A 413 42.66 21.42 30.21
N GLU A 414 42.99 22.58 29.67
CA GLU A 414 44.02 23.47 30.20
C GLU A 414 43.45 24.84 30.50
N LYS A 415 44.06 25.56 31.45
CA LYS A 415 43.66 26.93 31.78
C LYS A 415 43.90 27.85 30.58
N PHE A 416 42.89 28.63 30.24
CA PHE A 416 42.96 29.64 29.18
C PHE A 416 44.04 30.66 29.51
N THR A 417 44.98 30.81 28.59
CA THR A 417 46.07 31.79 28.69
C THR A 417 45.99 32.80 27.55
N SER A 418 46.17 32.34 26.31
CA SER A 418 46.23 33.22 25.13
C SER A 418 45.55 32.67 23.88
N SER A 419 45.15 31.39 23.85
CA SER A 419 44.50 30.75 22.71
C SER A 419 43.28 29.94 23.13
N ILE A 420 42.24 29.96 22.30
CA ILE A 420 41.01 29.17 22.49
C ILE A 420 41.24 27.68 22.14
N LYS A 421 42.41 27.33 21.57
CA LYS A 421 42.77 25.98 21.11
C LYS A 421 41.63 25.37 20.29
N ASP A 422 41.12 24.19 20.66
CA ASP A 422 40.03 23.50 19.94
C ASP A 422 38.63 23.85 20.49
N GLY A 423 38.55 24.78 21.46
CA GLY A 423 37.32 25.34 22.02
C GLY A 423 37.30 25.43 23.55
N VAL A 424 36.25 26.01 24.11
CA VAL A 424 36.08 26.12 25.58
C VAL A 424 35.56 24.81 26.17
N ASP A 425 36.20 24.31 27.23
CA ASP A 425 35.68 23.22 28.03
C ASP A 425 34.70 23.76 29.07
N MET A 426 33.41 23.73 28.73
CA MET A 426 32.36 24.24 29.61
C MET A 426 32.28 23.49 30.94
N ARG A 427 32.55 22.18 30.99
CA ARG A 427 32.43 21.41 32.24
C ARG A 427 33.53 21.77 33.22
N GLU A 428 34.77 21.82 32.74
CA GLU A 428 35.91 22.11 33.60
C GLU A 428 35.95 23.60 34.00
N THR A 429 35.50 24.48 33.11
CA THR A 429 35.25 25.90 33.42
C THR A 429 34.18 26.07 34.50
N LEU A 430 33.07 25.33 34.43
CA LEU A 430 32.03 25.40 35.46
C LEU A 430 32.50 24.83 36.82
N ARG A 431 33.32 23.78 36.82
CA ARG A 431 33.92 23.23 38.07
C ARG A 431 34.82 24.25 38.76
N HIS A 432 35.57 25.03 37.98
CA HIS A 432 36.49 26.04 38.46
C HIS A 432 35.91 27.46 38.43
N TRP A 433 34.59 27.59 38.27
CA TRP A 433 33.91 28.88 38.14
C TRP A 433 34.20 29.84 39.31
N HIS A 434 34.30 29.28 40.53
CA HIS A 434 34.64 30.00 41.74
C HIS A 434 36.03 30.66 41.75
N LYS A 435 36.94 30.22 40.86
CA LYS A 435 38.29 30.79 40.69
C LYS A 435 38.34 31.87 39.59
N GLY A 436 37.26 32.06 38.83
CA GLY A 436 37.22 32.97 37.67
C GLY A 436 38.03 32.48 36.46
N ASP A 437 38.49 31.22 36.48
CA ASP A 437 39.35 30.66 35.45
C ASP A 437 38.54 29.98 34.34
N ILE A 438 38.84 30.34 33.09
CA ILE A 438 38.27 29.68 31.90
C ILE A 438 39.20 28.53 31.48
N TYR A 439 38.63 27.39 31.11
CA TYR A 439 39.38 26.24 30.62
C TYR A 439 39.09 25.99 29.14
N VAL A 440 40.13 25.70 28.37
CA VAL A 440 40.07 25.38 26.94
C VAL A 440 40.51 23.94 26.71
N LYS A 441 39.89 23.30 25.72
CA LYS A 441 40.21 21.93 25.33
C LYS A 441 41.28 21.95 24.24
N GLU A 442 42.30 21.12 24.43
CA GLU A 442 43.26 20.75 23.39
C GLU A 442 43.00 19.31 23.00
N ILE A 443 42.68 19.09 21.74
CA ILE A 443 42.51 17.78 21.14
C ILE A 443 43.83 17.47 20.45
N PRO A 444 44.69 16.61 21.04
CA PRO A 444 45.95 16.27 20.40
C PRO A 444 45.70 15.58 19.06
N ALA A 445 46.59 15.83 18.08
CA ALA A 445 46.55 15.13 16.79
C ALA A 445 46.47 13.61 17.03
N SER A 446 45.44 12.97 16.50
CA SER A 446 45.12 11.57 16.76
C SER A 446 46.25 10.67 16.29
N ARG A 447 47.03 10.11 17.25
CA ARG A 447 48.16 9.19 16.97
C ARG A 447 47.73 7.73 16.77
N GLY A 448 46.46 7.46 16.43
CA GLY A 448 45.94 6.11 16.22
C GLY A 448 45.31 5.94 14.84
N ARG A 449 45.72 4.90 14.10
CA ARG A 449 45.03 4.50 12.87
C ARG A 449 43.93 3.49 13.24
N ILE A 450 42.82 3.54 12.52
CA ILE A 450 41.75 2.55 12.62
C ILE A 450 41.77 1.76 11.34
N GLU A 451 42.20 0.51 11.47
CA GLU A 451 42.40 -0.41 10.38
C GLU A 451 41.22 -1.36 10.21
N ILE A 452 40.67 -1.86 11.31
CA ILE A 452 39.61 -2.88 11.30
C ILE A 452 38.31 -2.29 11.85
N VAL A 453 37.24 -2.47 11.07
CA VAL A 453 35.87 -2.18 11.47
C VAL A 453 35.07 -3.47 11.47
N VAL A 454 34.37 -3.73 12.56
CA VAL A 454 33.48 -4.89 12.71
C VAL A 454 32.04 -4.39 12.81
N PHE A 455 31.18 -4.87 11.94
CA PHE A 455 29.73 -4.67 11.97
C PHE A 455 29.05 -5.93 12.49
N ILE A 456 28.21 -5.78 13.51
CA ILE A 456 27.28 -6.81 13.98
C ILE A 456 25.88 -6.25 13.85
N PHE A 457 25.10 -6.80 12.92
CA PHE A 457 23.73 -6.36 12.66
C PHE A 457 22.72 -7.10 13.54
N ASP A 458 22.91 -8.41 13.72
CA ASP A 458 22.08 -9.25 14.57
C ASP A 458 22.82 -9.67 15.84
N ILE A 459 22.17 -9.45 16.99
CA ILE A 459 22.62 -9.94 18.29
C ILE A 459 22.18 -11.40 18.40
N GLU A 460 23.09 -12.31 18.70
CA GLU A 460 22.80 -13.75 18.82
C GLU A 460 22.26 -14.37 17.52
N PRO A 461 23.02 -14.27 16.40
CA PRO A 461 22.67 -14.84 15.13
C PRO A 461 22.59 -16.36 15.25
N ASN A 462 21.46 -16.94 14.85
CA ASN A 462 21.34 -18.40 14.73
C ASN A 462 22.33 -18.90 13.65
N PRO A 463 23.29 -19.78 14.00
CA PRO A 463 24.24 -20.32 13.05
C PRO A 463 23.64 -21.06 11.85
N GLU A 464 22.42 -21.58 11.98
CA GLU A 464 21.69 -22.25 10.89
C GLU A 464 21.19 -21.26 9.83
N ASN A 465 20.68 -20.11 10.27
CA ASN A 465 20.25 -19.03 9.37
C ASN A 465 21.44 -18.40 8.65
N TYR A 466 22.58 -18.29 9.34
CA TYR A 466 23.83 -17.72 8.86
C TYR A 466 24.85 -18.80 8.49
N SER A 467 24.45 -19.67 7.57
CA SER A 467 25.23 -20.81 7.11
C SER A 467 26.37 -20.43 6.17
N TRP A 468 26.29 -19.29 5.48
CA TRP A 468 27.33 -18.87 4.55
C TRP A 468 28.36 -17.98 5.24
N ARG A 469 29.62 -18.44 5.23
CA ARG A 469 30.72 -17.87 6.01
C ARG A 469 31.96 -17.89 5.15
N GLN A 470 32.52 -16.72 4.88
CA GLN A 470 33.65 -16.62 3.96
C GLN A 470 34.53 -15.41 4.27
N THR A 471 35.76 -15.50 3.77
CA THR A 471 36.69 -14.38 3.64
C THR A 471 36.82 -14.05 2.14
N TRP A 472 36.43 -12.84 1.76
CA TRP A 472 36.57 -12.26 0.43
C TRP A 472 37.77 -11.34 0.38
N TYR A 473 38.53 -11.49 -0.69
CA TYR A 473 39.73 -10.70 -0.94
C TYR A 473 39.39 -9.56 -1.89
N ALA A 474 39.96 -8.40 -1.61
CA ALA A 474 39.84 -7.22 -2.44
C ALA A 474 40.35 -7.50 -3.88
N GLU A 475 39.55 -7.14 -4.89
CA GLU A 475 39.97 -7.11 -6.29
C GLU A 475 40.78 -5.83 -6.59
N HIS A 476 40.51 -4.75 -5.85
CA HIS A 476 41.12 -3.43 -6.02
C HIS A 476 41.80 -2.92 -4.74
N ASN A 477 42.84 -2.09 -4.87
CA ASN A 477 43.58 -1.55 -3.71
C ASN A 477 42.74 -0.61 -2.82
N GLU A 478 41.61 -0.14 -3.33
CA GLU A 478 40.67 0.75 -2.63
C GLU A 478 39.61 -0.03 -1.83
N GLU A 479 39.55 -1.35 -2.00
CA GLU A 479 38.61 -2.22 -1.29
C GLU A 479 39.21 -2.79 0.00
N SER A 480 38.37 -3.15 0.95
CA SER A 480 38.76 -3.82 2.18
C SER A 480 38.79 -5.33 2.01
N THR A 481 39.65 -6.01 2.75
CA THR A 481 39.50 -7.47 2.93
C THR A 481 38.30 -7.73 3.84
N LEU A 482 37.34 -8.52 3.36
CA LEU A 482 36.03 -8.68 3.99
C LEU A 482 35.85 -10.10 4.52
N CYS A 483 35.63 -10.26 5.83
CA CYS A 483 35.21 -11.53 6.42
C CYS A 483 33.79 -11.40 6.93
N PHE A 484 32.92 -12.36 6.67
CA PHE A 484 31.51 -12.24 7.07
C PHE A 484 30.84 -13.57 7.37
N PHE A 485 29.70 -13.47 8.03
CA PHE A 485 28.67 -14.49 8.06
C PHE A 485 27.35 -13.91 7.56
N ALA A 486 26.70 -14.62 6.64
CA ALA A 486 25.51 -14.19 5.91
C ALA A 486 24.54 -15.35 5.68
N THR A 487 23.32 -15.02 5.32
CA THR A 487 22.36 -16.00 4.80
C THR A 487 22.88 -16.57 3.48
N ASN A 488 22.53 -17.82 3.16
CA ASN A 488 22.92 -18.42 1.89
C ASN A 488 22.22 -17.72 0.71
N TYR A 489 22.99 -17.14 -0.22
CA TYR A 489 22.47 -16.43 -1.40
C TYR A 489 21.65 -17.32 -2.34
N MET A 490 21.89 -18.63 -2.33
CA MET A 490 21.14 -19.61 -3.14
C MET A 490 19.72 -19.87 -2.61
N ASN A 491 19.36 -19.31 -1.46
CA ASN A 491 18.00 -19.38 -0.94
C ASN A 491 17.11 -18.25 -1.47
N ASP A 492 17.70 -17.19 -2.03
CA ASP A 492 16.96 -16.05 -2.55
C ASP A 492 17.54 -15.59 -3.90
N MET A 493 17.10 -16.29 -4.96
CA MET A 493 17.46 -15.96 -6.34
C MET A 493 16.60 -14.79 -6.83
N VAL A 494 17.22 -13.67 -7.18
CA VAL A 494 16.53 -12.46 -7.67
C VAL A 494 16.59 -12.33 -9.19
N GLY A 495 17.55 -12.98 -9.84
CA GLY A 495 17.71 -12.98 -11.28
C GLY A 495 18.53 -14.17 -11.78
N PRO A 496 18.66 -14.34 -13.11
CA PRO A 496 19.52 -15.36 -13.70
C PRO A 496 20.97 -15.11 -13.27
N GLY A 497 21.51 -16.03 -12.46
CA GLY A 497 22.85 -15.92 -11.89
C GLY A 497 23.05 -14.75 -10.91
N VAL A 498 21.96 -14.24 -10.31
CA VAL A 498 22.00 -13.21 -9.26
C VAL A 498 21.31 -13.77 -8.01
N GLY A 499 22.10 -14.02 -6.97
CA GLY A 499 21.61 -14.42 -5.65
C GLY A 499 21.69 -13.26 -4.66
N ARG A 500 20.73 -13.16 -3.73
CA ARG A 500 20.72 -12.13 -2.69
C ARG A 500 21.03 -12.74 -1.33
N ALA A 501 21.95 -12.13 -0.60
CA ALA A 501 22.29 -12.50 0.77
C ALA A 501 22.14 -11.32 1.73
N THR A 502 22.04 -11.64 3.02
CA THR A 502 21.93 -10.67 4.10
C THR A 502 23.01 -10.96 5.14
N TYR A 503 23.85 -9.97 5.43
CA TYR A 503 24.86 -10.05 6.49
C TYR A 503 24.20 -10.17 7.87
N GLY A 504 24.73 -11.08 8.68
CA GLY A 504 24.52 -11.05 10.13
C GLY A 504 25.61 -10.24 10.83
N GLY A 505 26.82 -10.28 10.27
CA GLY A 505 27.96 -9.45 10.66
C GLY A 505 29.12 -9.59 9.69
N CYS A 506 29.95 -8.55 9.62
CA CYS A 506 31.13 -8.51 8.78
C CYS A 506 32.29 -7.76 9.45
N MET A 507 33.51 -8.14 9.09
CA MET A 507 34.77 -7.52 9.48
C MET A 507 35.44 -7.02 8.21
N MET A 508 35.82 -5.75 8.19
CA MET A 508 36.49 -5.09 7.08
C MET A 508 37.88 -4.64 7.53
N ILE A 509 38.91 -5.00 6.76
CA ILE A 509 40.31 -4.64 7.01
C ILE A 509 40.77 -3.70 5.90
N PHE A 510 41.17 -2.48 6.28
CA PHE A 510 41.73 -1.49 5.36
C PHE A 510 43.02 -0.87 5.93
N PRO A 511 44.13 -0.81 5.18
CA PRO A 511 44.30 -1.28 3.79
C PRO A 511 44.12 -2.80 3.61
N PRO A 512 43.77 -3.30 2.41
CA PRO A 512 43.52 -4.71 2.19
C PRO A 512 44.79 -5.55 2.41
N ARG A 513 44.64 -6.72 3.02
CA ARG A 513 45.74 -7.65 3.29
C ARG A 513 45.25 -9.10 3.21
N PRO A 514 46.06 -10.01 2.62
CA PRO A 514 45.70 -11.42 2.56
C PRO A 514 45.76 -12.02 3.97
N ILE A 515 44.61 -12.47 4.47
CA ILE A 515 44.51 -13.24 5.71
C ILE A 515 43.87 -14.61 5.41
N PRO A 516 44.24 -15.68 6.14
CA PRO A 516 43.57 -16.98 5.99
C PRO A 516 42.08 -16.89 6.29
N ASP A 517 41.32 -17.86 5.79
CA ASP A 517 39.89 -17.95 6.07
C ASP A 517 39.64 -18.13 7.59
N ILE A 518 39.16 -17.07 8.23
CA ILE A 518 39.02 -16.97 9.69
C ILE A 518 38.13 -18.06 10.28
N TRP A 519 37.22 -18.62 9.47
CA TRP A 519 36.28 -19.63 9.89
C TRP A 519 36.91 -21.02 10.03
N LYS A 520 38.05 -21.25 9.36
CA LYS A 520 38.81 -22.50 9.35
C LYS A 520 40.17 -22.38 10.04
N ASP A 521 40.57 -21.17 10.44
CA ASP A 521 41.86 -20.93 11.07
C ASP A 521 41.89 -21.50 12.51
N PRO A 522 42.74 -22.51 12.79
CA PRO A 522 42.82 -23.11 14.12
C PRO A 522 43.36 -22.15 15.21
N ARG A 523 43.99 -21.04 14.81
CA ARG A 523 44.50 -20.01 15.72
C ARG A 523 43.39 -19.14 16.32
N ILE A 524 42.20 -19.16 15.71
CA ILE A 524 41.00 -18.42 16.14
C ILE A 524 40.05 -19.44 16.79
N ASN A 525 40.18 -19.63 18.11
CA ASN A 525 39.52 -20.73 18.82
C ASN A 525 38.84 -20.34 20.13
N ILE A 526 38.97 -19.09 20.57
CA ILE A 526 38.41 -18.59 21.82
C ILE A 526 36.91 -18.30 21.65
N GLY A 527 36.52 -17.73 20.52
CA GLY A 527 35.15 -17.37 20.18
C GLY A 527 34.30 -18.60 19.88
N LYS A 528 33.17 -18.72 20.59
CA LYS A 528 32.24 -19.85 20.42
C LYS A 528 31.09 -19.50 19.48
N THR A 529 30.63 -18.26 19.54
CA THR A 529 29.56 -17.71 18.68
C THR A 529 30.12 -17.10 17.40
N LEU A 530 29.26 -16.86 16.41
CA LEU A 530 29.68 -16.25 15.13
C LEU A 530 30.28 -14.86 15.33
N GLU A 531 29.67 -14.04 16.19
CA GLU A 531 30.15 -12.70 16.47
C GLU A 531 31.46 -12.73 17.27
N GLU A 532 31.59 -13.65 18.22
CA GLU A 532 32.83 -13.80 18.98
C GLU A 532 33.99 -14.23 18.10
N LYS A 533 33.78 -15.16 17.15
CA LYS A 533 34.81 -15.55 16.17
C LYS A 533 35.22 -14.38 15.27
N LEU A 534 34.24 -13.63 14.78
CA LEU A 534 34.50 -12.45 13.96
C LEU A 534 35.29 -11.38 14.73
N LEU A 535 34.96 -11.15 16.00
CA LEU A 535 35.67 -10.23 16.89
C LEU A 535 37.07 -10.73 17.25
N GLU A 536 37.22 -12.02 17.54
CA GLU A 536 38.52 -12.64 17.81
C GLU A 536 39.45 -12.49 16.61
N ALA A 537 38.96 -12.76 15.40
CA ALA A 537 39.69 -12.52 14.16
C ALA A 537 40.14 -11.07 14.03
N ALA A 538 39.24 -10.11 14.32
CA ALA A 538 39.56 -8.69 14.31
C ALA A 538 40.67 -8.34 15.31
N PHE A 539 40.64 -8.88 16.52
CA PHE A 539 41.67 -8.62 17.53
C PHE A 539 43.01 -9.27 17.18
N PHE A 540 42.99 -10.46 16.59
CA PHE A 540 44.18 -11.21 16.20
C PHE A 540 44.91 -10.57 15.01
N HIS A 541 44.16 -10.15 13.99
CA HIS A 541 44.74 -9.60 12.75
C HIS A 541 45.02 -8.09 12.80
N SER A 542 44.47 -7.35 13.77
CA SER A 542 44.72 -5.92 13.88
C SER A 542 46.16 -5.63 14.31
N GLN A 543 46.84 -4.73 13.60
CA GLN A 543 48.12 -4.18 14.04
C GLN A 543 47.96 -3.04 15.05
N GLU A 544 46.79 -2.40 15.05
CA GLU A 544 46.46 -1.24 15.87
C GLU A 544 45.87 -1.65 17.23
N LYS A 545 45.96 -0.77 18.23
CA LYS A 545 45.43 -1.04 19.58
C LYS A 545 43.89 -1.00 19.61
N HIS A 546 43.30 -0.19 18.76
CA HIS A 546 41.87 0.12 18.78
C HIS A 546 41.15 -0.49 17.57
N ILE A 547 40.08 -1.23 17.85
CA ILE A 547 39.19 -1.81 16.83
C ILE A 547 37.82 -1.16 16.97
N THR A 548 37.24 -0.76 15.84
CA THR A 548 35.90 -0.18 15.82
C THR A 548 34.84 -1.28 15.74
N LEU A 549 33.88 -1.24 16.66
CA LEU A 549 32.75 -2.15 16.69
C LEU A 549 31.44 -1.37 16.54
N VAL A 550 30.73 -1.64 15.44
CA VAL A 550 29.40 -1.10 15.16
C VAL A 550 28.37 -2.17 15.46
N THR A 551 27.50 -1.91 16.44
CA THR A 551 26.54 -2.93 16.92
C THR A 551 25.34 -2.28 17.62
N PRO A 552 24.15 -2.88 17.60
CA PRO A 552 22.95 -2.33 18.22
C PRO A 552 22.99 -2.31 19.77
N CYS A 553 23.78 -3.17 20.41
CA CYS A 553 23.91 -3.23 21.87
C CYS A 553 25.28 -2.73 22.36
N LEU A 554 25.44 -2.53 23.67
CA LEU A 554 26.78 -2.26 24.23
C LEU A 554 27.66 -3.51 24.14
N PRO A 555 29.00 -3.38 23.99
CA PRO A 555 29.88 -4.53 23.89
C PRO A 555 29.75 -5.46 25.10
N LYS A 556 29.36 -6.72 24.84
CA LYS A 556 29.14 -7.75 25.87
C LYS A 556 30.40 -7.96 26.71
N SER A 557 30.23 -8.40 27.97
CA SER A 557 31.34 -8.66 28.89
C SER A 557 32.36 -9.65 28.31
N ASN A 558 31.89 -10.70 27.63
CA ASN A 558 32.75 -11.67 26.95
C ASN A 558 33.56 -11.06 25.81
N TRP A 559 32.98 -10.17 24.99
CA TRP A 559 33.73 -9.49 23.92
C TRP A 559 34.89 -8.66 24.47
N ARG A 560 34.67 -7.97 25.60
CA ARG A 560 35.73 -7.23 26.31
C ARG A 560 36.78 -8.15 26.93
N LYS A 561 36.40 -9.36 27.38
CA LYS A 561 37.36 -10.35 27.89
C LYS A 561 38.28 -10.85 26.77
N ILE A 562 37.71 -11.14 25.60
CA ILE A 562 38.48 -11.56 24.42
C ILE A 562 39.43 -10.43 24.00
N SER A 563 38.95 -9.19 23.89
CA SER A 563 39.79 -8.05 23.49
C SER A 563 41.00 -7.83 24.41
N ARG A 564 40.81 -7.94 25.73
CA ARG A 564 41.90 -7.83 26.72
C ARG A 564 42.96 -8.91 26.56
N LYS A 565 42.56 -10.13 26.18
CA LYS A 565 43.48 -11.25 25.94
C LYS A 565 44.45 -10.98 24.79
N TYR A 566 44.01 -10.22 23.78
CA TYR A 566 44.84 -9.77 22.66
C TYR A 566 45.44 -8.37 22.88
N HIS A 567 45.33 -7.81 24.09
CA HIS A 567 45.76 -6.45 24.42
C HIS A 567 45.14 -5.36 23.54
N LYS A 568 43.89 -5.58 23.10
CA LYS A 568 43.12 -4.67 22.23
C LYS A 568 41.98 -3.97 22.97
N SER A 569 41.62 -2.78 22.47
CA SER A 569 40.52 -1.95 22.98
C SER A 569 39.42 -1.78 21.93
N ILE A 570 38.16 -1.80 22.37
CA ILE A 570 36.98 -1.68 21.50
C ILE A 570 36.48 -0.23 21.53
N ILE A 571 36.36 0.39 20.36
CA ILE A 571 35.61 1.65 20.17
C ILE A 571 34.20 1.27 19.74
N HIS A 572 33.21 1.54 20.60
CA HIS A 572 31.82 1.22 20.29
C HIS A 572 31.12 2.38 19.58
N ILE A 573 30.54 2.10 18.41
CA ILE A 573 29.62 2.98 17.73
C ILE A 573 28.23 2.30 17.72
N PRO A 574 27.22 2.88 18.39
CA PRO A 574 25.87 2.32 18.36
C PRO A 574 25.31 2.33 16.93
N LEU A 575 24.77 1.20 16.48
CA LEU A 575 24.19 1.07 15.13
C LEU A 575 23.08 2.11 14.87
N LYS A 576 22.31 2.46 15.92
CA LYS A 576 21.27 3.50 15.91
C LYS A 576 21.74 4.93 15.58
N ARG A 577 23.06 5.17 15.48
CA ARG A 577 23.59 6.45 14.95
C ARG A 577 23.38 6.59 13.44
N PHE A 578 23.16 5.47 12.73
CA PHE A 578 22.96 5.44 11.29
C PHE A 578 21.47 5.25 10.96
N SER A 579 21.06 5.71 9.78
CA SER A 579 19.68 5.54 9.33
C SER A 579 19.36 4.06 9.09
N ASN A 580 18.13 3.63 9.40
CA ASN A 580 17.67 2.26 9.15
C ASN A 580 17.77 1.87 7.67
N GLN A 581 17.57 2.83 6.76
CA GLN A 581 17.73 2.60 5.31
C GLN A 581 19.17 2.29 4.96
N THR A 582 20.11 3.08 5.44
CA THR A 582 21.55 2.88 5.21
C THR A 582 21.97 1.51 5.75
N ILE A 583 21.52 1.15 6.96
CA ILE A 583 21.81 -0.15 7.57
C ILE A 583 21.27 -1.29 6.70
N GLU A 584 20.01 -1.23 6.28
CA GLU A 584 19.40 -2.31 5.50
C GLU A 584 20.04 -2.44 4.11
N LYS A 585 20.42 -1.32 3.48
CA LYS A 585 21.15 -1.31 2.21
C LYS A 585 22.50 -2.00 2.32
N ILE A 586 23.27 -1.71 3.37
CA ILE A 586 24.60 -2.28 3.57
C ILE A 586 24.52 -3.74 4.01
N ARG A 587 23.46 -4.08 4.74
CA ARG A 587 23.23 -5.44 5.22
C ARG A 587 22.89 -6.40 4.07
N ARG A 588 22.28 -5.92 2.99
CA ARG A 588 21.90 -6.72 1.83
C ARG A 588 22.92 -6.56 0.72
N PHE A 589 23.29 -7.66 0.10
CA PHE A 589 24.22 -7.65 -1.02
C PHE A 589 23.90 -8.78 -1.99
N HIS A 590 24.36 -8.61 -3.22
CA HIS A 590 24.13 -9.55 -4.30
C HIS A 590 25.41 -10.26 -4.70
N VAL A 591 25.27 -11.57 -4.91
CA VAL A 591 26.32 -12.46 -5.43
C VAL A 591 25.99 -12.74 -6.88
N LEU A 592 26.98 -12.56 -7.74
CA LEU A 592 26.87 -12.77 -9.18
C LEU A 592 27.62 -14.05 -9.57
N ASN A 593 26.97 -14.89 -10.37
CA ASN A 593 27.51 -16.12 -10.94
C ASN A 593 28.48 -15.86 -12.12
N GLY A 594 29.40 -14.89 -11.98
CA GLY A 594 30.35 -14.49 -13.02
C GLY A 594 30.35 -12.99 -13.32
N LYS A 595 31.46 -12.50 -13.90
CA LYS A 595 31.66 -11.07 -14.22
C LYS A 595 30.78 -10.61 -15.37
N GLU A 596 30.43 -11.50 -16.29
CA GLU A 596 29.53 -11.28 -17.42
C GLU A 596 28.13 -10.82 -16.97
N ILE A 597 27.68 -11.27 -15.80
CA ILE A 597 26.37 -10.94 -15.23
C ILE A 597 26.30 -9.46 -14.84
N ARG A 598 27.44 -8.83 -14.57
CA ARG A 598 27.52 -7.39 -14.25
C ARG A 598 26.87 -6.52 -15.32
N SER A 599 26.89 -6.95 -16.58
CA SER A 599 26.29 -6.21 -17.70
C SER A 599 24.77 -6.06 -17.62
N PHE A 600 24.07 -6.99 -16.96
CA PHE A 600 22.61 -6.97 -16.87
C PHE A 600 22.04 -7.10 -15.45
N ALA A 601 22.88 -7.30 -14.43
CA ALA A 601 22.46 -7.45 -13.03
C ALA A 601 21.56 -6.30 -12.54
N ASN A 602 21.83 -5.07 -13.00
CA ASN A 602 21.04 -3.88 -12.66
C ASN A 602 19.54 -3.99 -13.03
N HIS A 603 19.17 -4.85 -13.97
CA HIS A 603 17.75 -5.06 -14.32
C HIS A 603 16.98 -5.81 -13.23
N PHE A 604 17.69 -6.63 -12.43
CA PHE A 604 17.14 -7.52 -11.40
C PHE A 604 17.42 -7.02 -9.99
N ILE A 605 18.52 -6.31 -9.79
CA ILE A 605 18.86 -5.66 -8.52
C ILE A 605 18.04 -4.38 -8.41
N LEU A 606 16.91 -4.46 -7.72
CA LEU A 606 16.07 -3.30 -7.43
C LEU A 606 16.77 -2.45 -6.36
N GLY A 607 17.08 -1.20 -6.67
CA GLY A 607 17.57 -0.24 -5.68
C GLY A 607 16.53 -0.07 -4.56
N LEU A 608 16.95 -0.34 -3.31
CA LEU A 608 16.16 -0.07 -2.12
C LEU A 608 16.10 1.42 -1.78
#